data_AF-A0A959L073-F1
#
_entry.id   AF-A0A959L073-F1
#
_cell.length_a   1.000
_cell.length_b   1.000
_cell.length_c   1.000
_cell.angle_alpha   90.00
_cell.angle_beta   90.00
_cell.angle_gamma   90.00
#
_symmetry.space_group_name_H-M   'P 1'
#
loop_
_entity.id
_entity.type
_entity.pdbx_description
1 polymer ?
#
loop_
_entity_poly.entity_id
_entity_poly.type
_entity_poly.pdbx_seq_one_letter_code
_entity_poly.pdbx_strand_id
1 'polypeptide(L)' 'PHRRLIQGVVCGIRVEDIEEPLMQEIRYLDKLIDELAKGKKMDKILRA' A
#
# COMPACT_ATOMS: atom_id res chain seq x y z
N PRO A 1 -0.89 13.41 -1.32
CA PRO A 1 0.61 13.36 -1.29
C PRO A 1 1.17 12.12 -0.57
N HIS A 2 0.56 11.70 0.55
CA HIS A 2 1.12 10.68 1.45
C HIS A 2 1.11 9.25 0.90
N ARG A 3 0.42 8.98 -0.22
CA ARG A 3 0.39 7.64 -0.83
C ARG A 3 1.77 7.11 -1.23
N ARG A 4 2.74 7.99 -1.52
CA ARG A 4 4.16 7.60 -1.75
C ARG A 4 4.85 7.01 -0.51
N LEU A 5 4.25 7.17 0.67
CA LEU A 5 4.72 6.56 1.91
C LEU A 5 4.20 5.12 2.09
N ILE A 6 3.30 4.66 1.21
CA ILE A 6 2.83 3.28 1.19
C ILE A 6 3.92 2.42 0.54
N GLN A 7 4.57 1.58 1.35
CA GLN A 7 5.71 0.76 0.94
C GLN A 7 5.55 -0.67 1.43
N GLY A 8 6.37 -1.56 0.88
CA GLY A 8 6.48 -2.95 1.26
C GLY A 8 5.86 -3.89 0.23
N VAL A 9 5.53 -5.11 0.68
CA VAL A 9 5.09 -6.19 -0.20
C VAL A 9 3.59 -6.44 -0.05
N VAL A 10 2.91 -6.59 -1.19
CA VAL A 10 1.52 -7.05 -1.32
C VAL A 10 1.42 -7.98 -2.52
N CYS A 11 0.65 -9.07 -2.41
CA CYS A 11 0.51 -10.09 -3.46
C CYS A 11 1.86 -10.62 -4.01
N GLY A 12 2.92 -10.64 -3.19
CA GLY A 12 4.26 -11.10 -3.58
C GLY A 12 5.12 -10.08 -4.34
N ILE A 13 4.62 -8.87 -4.57
CA ILE A 13 5.32 -7.80 -5.30
C ILE A 13 5.62 -6.63 -4.36
N ARG A 14 6.79 -6.02 -4.52
CA ARG A 14 7.18 -4.80 -3.81
C ARG A 14 6.59 -3.57 -4.50
N VAL A 15 5.80 -2.78 -3.77
CA VAL A 15 4.99 -1.70 -4.38
C VAL A 15 5.85 -0.55 -4.90
N GLU A 16 6.93 -0.21 -4.19
CA GLU A 16 7.87 0.84 -4.56
C GLU A 16 8.67 0.54 -5.85
N ASP A 17 8.76 -0.73 -6.26
CA ASP A 17 9.49 -1.15 -7.46
C ASP A 17 8.61 -1.19 -8.72
N ILE A 18 7.31 -0.91 -8.61
CA ILE A 18 6.38 -0.95 -9.75
C ILE A 18 6.58 0.28 -10.62
N GLU A 19 7.07 0.07 -11.85
CA GLU A 19 7.33 1.15 -12.82
C GLU A 19 6.06 1.71 -13.44
N GLU A 20 5.04 0.87 -13.67
CA GLU A 20 3.80 1.29 -14.33
C GLU A 20 2.92 2.07 -13.34
N PRO A 21 2.69 3.38 -13.56
CA PRO A 21 2.10 4.24 -12.53
C PRO A 21 0.69 3.82 -12.11
N LEU A 22 -0.13 3.34 -13.06
CA LEU A 22 -1.49 2.91 -12.75
C LEU A 22 -1.48 1.65 -11.88
N MET A 23 -0.66 0.64 -12.21
CA MET A 23 -0.52 -0.55 -11.38
C MET A 23 0.04 -0.23 -9.99
N GLN A 24 0.95 0.74 -9.88
CA GLN A 24 1.45 1.15 -8.56
C GLN A 24 0.33 1.74 -7.70
N GLU A 25 -0.52 2.60 -8.27
CA GLU A 25 -1.66 3.18 -7.55
C GLU A 25 -2.69 2.12 -7.14
N ILE A 26 -2.93 1.11 -7.98
CA ILE A 26 -3.77 -0.04 -7.64
C ILE A 26 -3.16 -0.83 -6.47
N ARG A 27 -1.86 -1.09 -6.48
CA ARG A 27 -1.18 -1.83 -5.40
C ARG A 27 -1.07 -1.06 -4.09
N TYR A 28 -1.08 0.27 -4.12
CA TYR A 28 -1.26 1.07 -2.91
C TYR A 28 -2.59 0.73 -2.22
N LEU A 29 -3.69 0.66 -2.97
CA LEU A 29 -5.00 0.31 -2.42
C LEU A 29 -5.03 -1.10 -1.86
N ASP A 30 -4.51 -2.08 -2.61
CA ASP A 30 -4.41 -3.47 -2.16
C ASP A 30 -3.61 -3.57 -0.85
N LYS A 31 -2.55 -2.76 -0.71
CA LYS A 31 -1.73 -2.77 0.51
C LYS A 31 -2.51 -2.26 1.72
N LEU A 32 -3.30 -1.20 1.57
CA LEU A 32 -4.13 -0.67 2.65
C LEU A 32 -5.18 -1.70 3.10
N ILE A 33 -5.78 -2.41 2.14
CA ILE A 33 -6.74 -3.50 2.41
C ILE A 33 -6.05 -4.68 3.11
N ASP A 34 -4.86 -5.08 2.66
CA ASP A 34 -4.05 -6.13 3.32
C ASP A 34 -3.75 -5.78 4.78
N GLU A 35 -3.38 -4.53 5.05
CA GLU A 35 -3.10 -4.05 6.40
C GLU A 35 -4.37 -4.05 7.28
N LEU A 36 -5.51 -3.65 6.72
CA LEU A 36 -6.80 -3.69 7.40
C LEU A 36 -7.24 -5.14 7.70
N ALA A 37 -7.11 -6.05 6.74
CA ALA A 37 -7.44 -7.47 6.89
C ALA A 37 -6.57 -8.16 7.95
N LYS A 38 -5.32 -7.71 8.12
CA LYS A 38 -4.41 -8.14 9.20
C LYS A 38 -4.73 -7.53 10.56
N GLY A 39 -5.82 -6.76 10.67
CA GLY A 39 -6.28 -6.16 11.92
C GLY A 39 -5.47 -4.95 12.38
N LYS A 40 -4.69 -4.31 11.50
CA LYS A 40 -4.05 -3.03 11.86
C LYS A 40 -5.12 -1.96 12.06
N LYS A 41 -4.95 -1.15 13.09
CA LYS A 41 -5.85 -0.02 13.34
C LYS A 41 -5.66 1.06 12.27
N MET A 42 -6.74 1.77 11.94
CA MET A 42 -6.78 2.75 10.85
C MET A 42 -5.79 3.91 11.05
N ASP A 43 -5.54 4.34 12.28
CA ASP A 43 -4.54 5.35 12.65
C ASP A 43 -3.11 4.94 12.28
N LYS A 44 -2.82 3.63 12.22
CA LYS A 44 -1.52 3.10 11.76
C LYS A 44 -1.45 2.89 10.25
N ILE A 45 -2.60 2.70 9.60
CA ILE A 45 -2.70 2.50 8.14
C ILE A 45 -2.63 3.84 7.41
N LEU A 46 -3.34 4.84 7.93
CA LEU A 46 -3.33 6.20 7.42
C LEU A 46 -1.99 6.85 7.75
N ARG A 47 -1.24 7.16 6.70
CA ARG A 47 0.04 7.87 6.80
C ARG A 47 -0.28 9.35 6.65
N ALA A 48 -0.32 10.07 7.78
CA ALA A 48 -0.61 11.50 7.87
C ALA A 48 0.67 12.31 8.09
#